data_AF-A0A7R9Z3D9-F1
#
_entry.id   AF-A0A7R9Z3D9-F1
#
_cell.length_a   1.000
_cell.length_b   1.000
_cell.length_c   1.000
_cell.angle_alpha   90.00
_cell.angle_beta   90.00
_cell.angle_gamma   90.00
#
_symmetry.space_group_name_H-M   'P 1'
#
loop_
_entity.id
_entity.type
_entity.pdbx_description
1 polymer ?
#
loop_
_entity_poly.entity_id
_entity_poly.type
_entity_poly.pdbx_seq_one_letter_code
_entity_poly.pdbx_strand_id
1 'polypeptide(L)'
;KAADYDEEKRKEKKKAADDDDDEKNGDDENENGDGDRRPYYHTLPLSTRTNLHGLLTSCAEELPDVPLYYTLPSLCKTVKCTSPPIKSFKAALVNAGYRVSAYHKEPQAIKTDAPSTVVWDVMRAWCREHPPKQTGGGGIGGGGRRAQR
;
A
#
# COMPACT_ATOMS: atom_id res chain seq x y z
N LYS A 1 20.76 -33.44 34.11
CA LYS A 1 19.29 -33.19 34.29
C LYS A 1 18.76 -31.93 33.60
N ALA A 2 19.58 -31.12 32.91
CA ALA A 2 19.08 -29.95 32.16
C ALA A 2 19.05 -30.14 30.61
N ALA A 3 19.82 -31.09 30.07
CA ALA A 3 19.89 -31.33 28.62
C ALA A 3 18.72 -32.15 28.07
N ASP A 4 18.00 -32.87 28.93
CA ASP A 4 16.87 -33.74 28.54
C ASP A 4 15.54 -32.95 28.44
N TYR A 5 15.48 -31.79 29.11
CA TYR A 5 14.28 -30.97 29.22
C TYR A 5 14.04 -30.04 28.00
N ASP A 6 15.04 -29.85 27.15
CA ASP A 6 14.98 -28.93 26.01
C ASP A 6 14.53 -29.62 24.70
N GLU A 7 14.63 -30.96 24.65
CA GLU A 7 14.23 -31.73 23.47
C GLU A 7 12.74 -32.05 23.44
N GLU A 8 12.10 -32.21 24.61
CA GLU A 8 10.65 -32.40 24.73
C GLU A 8 9.86 -31.15 24.30
N LYS A 9 10.30 -29.96 24.71
CA LYS A 9 9.66 -28.69 24.33
C LYS A 9 9.75 -28.38 22.84
N ARG A 10 10.77 -28.92 22.16
CA ARG A 10 10.94 -28.79 20.70
C ARG A 10 10.02 -29.73 19.92
N LYS A 11 9.65 -30.88 20.49
CA LYS A 11 8.67 -31.80 19.90
C LYS A 11 7.23 -31.30 20.06
N GLU A 12 6.94 -30.65 21.19
CA GLU A 12 5.61 -30.07 21.45
C GLU A 12 5.31 -28.87 20.53
N LYS A 13 6.32 -28.02 20.26
CA LYS A 13 6.17 -26.88 19.34
C LYS A 13 6.03 -27.28 17.87
N LYS A 14 6.41 -28.51 17.51
CA LYS A 14 6.30 -29.04 16.15
C LYS A 14 4.97 -29.77 15.91
N LYS A 15 4.26 -30.17 16.98
CA LYS A 15 2.94 -30.80 16.91
C LYS A 15 1.80 -29.78 16.78
N ALA A 16 1.99 -28.55 17.28
CA ALA A 16 0.99 -27.49 17.19
C ALA A 16 1.00 -26.73 15.84
N ALA A 17 1.84 -27.11 14.88
CA ALA A 17 1.93 -26.46 13.57
C ALA A 17 1.23 -27.23 12.45
N ASP A 18 0.68 -28.41 12.74
CA ASP A 18 0.06 -29.31 11.76
C ASP A 18 -1.49 -29.38 11.86
N ASP A 19 -2.13 -28.56 12.71
CA ASP A 19 -3.56 -28.69 13.05
C ASP A 19 -4.48 -27.49 12.66
N ASP A 20 -4.05 -26.52 11.85
CA ASP A 20 -4.87 -25.34 11.47
C ASP A 20 -5.05 -25.16 9.93
N ASP A 21 -5.43 -26.22 9.22
CA ASP A 21 -5.96 -26.11 7.84
C ASP A 21 -7.11 -27.12 7.64
N ASP A 22 -8.15 -27.02 8.47
CA ASP A 22 -9.42 -27.73 8.24
C ASP A 22 -10.59 -26.74 8.28
N GLU A 23 -10.58 -25.81 7.32
CA GLU A 23 -11.79 -25.12 6.88
C GLU A 23 -12.05 -25.49 5.42
N LYS A 24 -12.41 -26.78 5.22
CA LYS A 24 -13.03 -27.22 3.98
C LYS A 24 -14.43 -26.62 3.88
N ASN A 25 -14.54 -25.63 2.99
CA ASN A 25 -15.79 -25.35 2.28
C ASN A 25 -16.32 -26.66 1.67
N GLY A 26 -17.62 -26.86 1.82
CA GLY A 26 -18.31 -28.13 1.59
C GLY A 26 -18.47 -28.53 0.12
N ASP A 27 -19.35 -29.51 -0.04
CA ASP A 27 -20.06 -29.91 -1.26
C ASP A 27 -19.53 -31.20 -1.92
N ASP A 28 -19.59 -32.32 -1.20
CA ASP A 28 -19.69 -33.65 -1.83
C ASP A 28 -21.18 -34.03 -2.02
N GLU A 29 -21.86 -33.35 -2.94
CA GLU A 29 -23.07 -33.89 -3.58
C GLU A 29 -22.64 -34.74 -4.78
N ASN A 30 -22.80 -36.05 -4.64
CA ASN A 30 -22.47 -37.01 -5.69
C ASN A 30 -23.69 -37.17 -6.62
N GLU A 31 -23.87 -36.24 -7.56
CA GLU A 31 -24.86 -36.39 -8.65
C GLU A 31 -24.24 -37.12 -9.84
N ASN A 32 -24.77 -38.32 -10.10
CA ASN A 32 -24.50 -39.05 -11.32
C ASN A 32 -25.34 -38.49 -12.47
N GLY A 33 -24.66 -37.94 -13.48
CA GLY A 33 -25.12 -37.87 -14.86
C GLY A 33 -25.78 -36.57 -15.29
N ASP A 34 -25.07 -35.73 -16.05
CA ASP A 34 -25.45 -35.36 -17.42
C ASP A 34 -24.28 -34.61 -18.09
N GLY A 35 -24.41 -34.39 -19.40
CA GLY A 35 -23.37 -33.93 -20.31
C GLY A 35 -22.75 -32.54 -20.07
N ASP A 36 -21.85 -32.22 -21.00
CA ASP A 36 -21.00 -31.03 -21.07
C ASP A 36 -19.74 -31.08 -20.17
N ARG A 37 -18.80 -31.96 -20.52
CA ARG A 37 -17.39 -31.82 -20.10
C ARG A 37 -16.75 -30.61 -20.78
N ARG A 38 -17.22 -29.39 -20.51
CA ARG A 38 -16.34 -28.24 -20.69
C ARG A 38 -15.27 -28.32 -19.61
N PRO A 39 -13.99 -28.16 -19.94
CA PRO A 39 -12.97 -28.12 -18.90
C PRO A 39 -13.28 -26.95 -17.97
N TYR A 40 -13.63 -27.26 -16.73
CA TYR A 40 -13.84 -26.27 -15.67
C TYR A 40 -12.50 -25.59 -15.39
N TYR A 41 -12.28 -24.44 -16.03
CA TYR A 41 -11.15 -23.53 -15.77
C TYR A 41 -11.20 -22.87 -14.38
N HIS A 42 -12.07 -23.36 -13.48
CA HIS A 42 -12.32 -22.81 -12.16
C HIS A 42 -11.22 -23.15 -11.13
N THR A 43 -10.47 -24.23 -11.31
CA THR A 43 -9.57 -24.76 -10.26
C THR A 43 -8.10 -24.82 -10.63
N LEU A 44 -7.69 -24.35 -11.81
CA LEU A 44 -6.27 -24.29 -12.16
C LEU A 44 -5.56 -23.28 -11.25
N PRO A 45 -4.55 -23.71 -10.46
CA PRO A 45 -3.86 -22.81 -9.55
C PRO A 45 -3.10 -21.76 -10.37
N LEU A 46 -3.55 -20.50 -10.28
CA LEU A 46 -2.86 -19.37 -10.88
C LEU A 46 -1.47 -19.24 -10.23
N SER A 47 -0.41 -19.32 -11.04
CA SER A 47 0.98 -19.17 -10.57
C SER A 47 1.20 -17.86 -9.79
N THR A 48 0.46 -16.80 -10.14
CA THR A 48 0.56 -15.47 -9.55
C THR A 48 -0.58 -15.16 -8.56
N ARG A 49 -1.23 -16.19 -7.99
CA ARG A 49 -2.40 -16.05 -7.11
C ARG A 49 -2.19 -15.05 -5.97
N THR A 50 -1.02 -15.06 -5.32
CA THR A 50 -0.71 -14.16 -4.19
C THR A 50 -0.67 -12.70 -4.59
N ASN A 51 -0.01 -12.37 -5.71
CA ASN A 51 0.07 -11.00 -6.21
C ASN A 51 -1.29 -10.52 -6.73
N LEU A 52 -2.04 -11.39 -7.42
CA LEU A 52 -3.39 -11.07 -7.88
C LEU A 52 -4.31 -10.79 -6.70
N HIS A 53 -4.28 -11.65 -5.67
CA HIS A 53 -5.04 -11.44 -4.45
C HIS A 53 -4.69 -10.10 -3.81
N GLY A 54 -3.39 -9.81 -3.60
CA GLY A 54 -2.96 -8.54 -3.01
C GLY A 54 -3.36 -7.31 -3.83
N LEU A 55 -3.27 -7.37 -5.16
CA LEU A 55 -3.71 -6.28 -6.04
C LEU A 55 -5.23 -6.07 -5.95
N LEU A 56 -6.01 -7.15 -5.99
CA LEU A 56 -7.47 -7.07 -5.87
C LEU A 56 -7.91 -6.55 -4.49
N THR A 57 -7.24 -6.97 -3.42
CA THR A 57 -7.46 -6.42 -2.08
C THR A 57 -7.19 -4.91 -2.08
N SER A 58 -6.05 -4.46 -2.66
CA SER A 58 -5.75 -3.03 -2.76
C SER A 58 -6.76 -2.25 -3.59
N CYS A 59 -7.33 -2.85 -4.65
CA CYS A 59 -8.39 -2.24 -5.45
C CYS A 59 -9.70 -2.16 -4.67
N ALA A 60 -10.03 -3.18 -3.87
CA ALA A 60 -11.26 -3.25 -3.09
C ALA A 60 -11.26 -2.29 -1.89
N GLU A 61 -10.10 -2.02 -1.30
CA GLU A 61 -9.93 -1.04 -0.21
C GLU A 61 -9.89 0.42 -0.71
N GLU A 62 -9.82 0.64 -2.03
CA GLU A 62 -9.75 1.96 -2.64
C GLU A 62 -11.11 2.67 -2.59
N LEU A 63 -11.12 3.98 -2.29
CA LEU A 63 -12.34 4.78 -2.30
C LEU A 63 -12.92 4.89 -3.73
N PRO A 64 -14.12 4.33 -4.02
CA PRO A 64 -14.70 4.33 -5.36
C PRO A 64 -15.44 5.64 -5.69
N ASP A 65 -15.88 6.38 -4.67
CA ASP A 65 -16.61 7.64 -4.78
C ASP A 65 -15.69 8.83 -5.09
N VAL A 66 -14.38 8.67 -4.90
CA VAL A 66 -13.37 9.70 -5.18
C VAL A 66 -12.64 9.38 -6.49
N PRO A 67 -12.88 10.13 -7.58
CA PRO A 67 -12.35 9.78 -8.90
C PRO A 67 -10.86 10.13 -9.07
N LEU A 68 -10.36 11.15 -8.36
CA LEU A 68 -8.99 11.65 -8.49
C LEU A 68 -8.09 11.23 -7.32
N TYR A 69 -6.78 11.33 -7.53
CA TYR A 69 -5.78 11.04 -6.52
C TYR A 69 -4.70 12.11 -6.48
N TYR A 70 -4.01 12.21 -5.34
CA TYR A 70 -2.81 13.03 -5.19
C TYR A 70 -1.59 12.12 -5.12
N THR A 71 -0.50 12.53 -5.77
CA THR A 71 0.80 11.86 -5.65
C THR A 71 1.69 12.67 -4.73
N LEU A 72 2.24 12.02 -3.70
CA LEU A 72 3.03 12.71 -2.68
C LEU A 72 4.27 13.44 -3.25
N PRO A 73 5.06 12.83 -4.17
CA PRO A 73 6.11 13.54 -4.91
C PRO A 73 5.66 14.82 -5.61
N SER A 74 4.48 14.81 -6.24
CA SER A 74 3.95 15.96 -6.98
C SER A 74 3.57 17.11 -6.04
N LEU A 75 3.01 16.77 -4.87
CA LEU A 75 2.74 17.74 -3.81
C LEU A 75 4.05 18.36 -3.30
N CYS A 76 5.04 17.53 -2.98
CA CYS A 76 6.33 17.98 -2.45
C CYS A 76 7.10 18.86 -3.43
N LYS A 77 7.05 18.51 -4.73
CA LYS A 77 7.65 19.32 -5.81
C LYS A 77 7.04 20.72 -5.88
N THR A 78 5.74 20.83 -5.66
CA THR A 78 5.03 22.11 -5.67
C THR A 78 5.43 23.00 -4.48
N VAL A 79 5.54 22.42 -3.27
CA VAL A 79 5.89 23.18 -2.04
C VAL A 79 7.41 23.33 -1.85
N LYS A 80 8.22 22.64 -2.67
CA LYS A 80 9.69 22.58 -2.54
C LYS A 80 10.14 22.09 -1.16
N CYS A 81 9.49 21.05 -0.65
CA CYS A 81 9.81 20.45 0.64
C CYS A 81 10.38 19.05 0.48
N THR A 82 10.95 18.52 1.57
CA THR A 82 11.30 17.10 1.67
C THR A 82 10.01 16.26 1.70
N SER A 83 10.05 15.07 1.10
CA SER A 83 8.89 14.19 1.06
C SER A 83 8.60 13.63 2.46
N PRO A 84 7.38 13.82 3.01
CA PRO A 84 6.98 13.11 4.21
C PRO A 84 6.87 11.60 3.93
N PRO A 85 6.98 10.75 4.95
CA PRO A 85 6.56 9.37 4.86
C PRO A 85 5.06 9.28 4.57
N ILE A 86 4.66 8.44 3.60
CA ILE A 86 3.24 8.31 3.20
C ILE A 86 2.32 7.97 4.37
N LYS A 87 2.78 7.13 5.31
CA LYS A 87 2.02 6.76 6.52
C LYS A 87 1.69 7.96 7.39
N SER A 88 2.65 8.89 7.57
CA SER A 88 2.46 10.10 8.37
C SER A 88 1.47 11.05 7.69
N PHE A 89 1.59 11.22 6.37
CA PHE A 89 0.65 12.05 5.61
C PHE A 89 -0.78 11.50 5.64
N LYS A 90 -0.95 10.18 5.46
CA LYS A 90 -2.26 9.53 5.59
C LYS A 90 -2.82 9.67 7.01
N ALA A 91 -2.00 9.49 8.04
CA ALA A 91 -2.42 9.66 9.44
C ALA A 91 -2.89 11.09 9.73
N ALA A 92 -2.22 12.11 9.18
CA ALA A 92 -2.64 13.51 9.33
C ALA A 92 -4.04 13.77 8.74
N LEU A 93 -4.34 13.19 7.57
CA LEU A 93 -5.66 13.29 6.94
C LEU A 93 -6.75 12.54 7.72
N VAL A 94 -6.45 11.34 8.21
CA VAL A 94 -7.38 10.56 9.05
C VAL A 94 -7.66 11.28 10.37
N ASN A 95 -6.63 11.83 11.01
CA ASN A 95 -6.78 12.62 12.24
C ASN A 95 -7.55 13.93 12.02
N ALA A 96 -7.52 14.47 10.79
CA ALA A 96 -8.35 15.61 10.39
C ALA A 96 -9.80 15.24 10.07
N GLY A 97 -10.17 13.95 10.18
CA GLY A 97 -11.54 13.46 9.98
C GLY A 97 -11.89 13.05 8.56
N TYR A 98 -10.90 12.91 7.67
CA TYR A 98 -11.12 12.55 6.27
C TYR A 98 -10.77 11.10 6.00
N ARG A 99 -11.47 10.49 5.04
CA ARG A 99 -11.18 9.13 4.58
C ARG A 99 -10.00 9.16 3.64
N VAL A 100 -9.20 8.10 3.71
CA VAL A 100 -7.98 7.97 2.92
C VAL A 100 -7.82 6.54 2.44
N SER A 101 -7.53 6.36 1.16
CA SER A 101 -7.12 5.06 0.60
C SER A 101 -5.83 5.18 -0.22
N ALA A 102 -5.20 4.03 -0.48
CA ALA A 102 -4.15 3.94 -1.50
C ALA A 102 -4.77 3.94 -2.90
N TYR A 103 -3.92 4.09 -3.93
CA TYR A 103 -4.28 3.82 -5.32
C TYR A 103 -3.51 2.60 -5.80
N HIS A 104 -4.21 1.58 -6.28
CA HIS A 104 -3.63 0.27 -6.59
C HIS A 104 -2.49 0.32 -7.63
N LYS A 105 -2.46 1.33 -8.52
CA LYS A 105 -1.45 1.46 -9.58
C LYS A 105 -0.22 2.27 -9.18
N GLU A 106 -0.31 3.12 -8.17
CA GLU A 106 0.79 4.01 -7.75
C GLU A 106 0.92 4.00 -6.22
N PRO A 107 1.97 3.39 -5.65
CA PRO A 107 2.10 3.21 -4.21
C PRO A 107 2.23 4.52 -3.44
N GLN A 108 2.69 5.60 -4.09
CA GLN A 108 2.80 6.93 -3.50
C GLN A 108 1.57 7.83 -3.76
N ALA A 109 0.53 7.28 -4.37
CA ALA A 109 -0.72 7.97 -4.60
C ALA A 109 -1.73 7.72 -3.47
N ILE A 110 -2.52 8.76 -3.21
CA ILE A 110 -3.42 8.86 -2.09
C ILE A 110 -4.74 9.41 -2.61
N LYS A 111 -5.81 8.67 -2.36
CA LYS A 111 -7.17 9.16 -2.57
C LYS A 111 -7.74 9.62 -1.24
N THR A 112 -8.46 10.73 -1.24
CA THR A 112 -9.09 11.28 -0.05
C THR A 112 -10.30 12.12 -0.42
N ASP A 113 -11.31 12.13 0.45
CA ASP A 113 -12.46 13.03 0.37
C ASP A 113 -12.17 14.43 0.95
N ALA A 114 -10.94 14.66 1.43
CA ALA A 114 -10.50 15.96 1.89
C ALA A 114 -10.53 17.02 0.77
N PRO A 115 -11.10 18.22 1.04
CA PRO A 115 -10.96 19.36 0.14
C PRO A 115 -9.49 19.67 -0.13
N SER A 116 -9.16 20.16 -1.33
CA SER A 116 -7.78 20.50 -1.70
C SER A 116 -7.13 21.50 -0.73
N THR A 117 -7.92 22.38 -0.11
CA THR A 117 -7.43 23.32 0.93
C THR A 117 -6.79 22.59 2.10
N VAL A 118 -7.45 21.55 2.61
CA VAL A 118 -6.98 20.73 3.74
C VAL A 118 -5.72 19.96 3.36
N VAL A 119 -5.67 19.38 2.16
CA VAL A 119 -4.47 18.68 1.65
C VAL A 119 -3.26 19.61 1.66
N TRP A 120 -3.44 20.87 1.21
CA TRP A 120 -2.38 21.87 1.27
C TRP A 120 -2.07 22.37 2.68
N ASP A 121 -3.05 22.41 3.60
CA ASP A 121 -2.81 22.74 5.01
C ASP A 121 -1.93 21.70 5.70
N VAL A 122 -2.16 20.41 5.44
CA VAL A 122 -1.29 19.33 5.93
C VAL A 122 0.13 19.48 5.40
N MET A 123 0.28 19.77 4.10
CA MET A 123 1.61 20.02 3.50
C MET A 123 2.30 21.26 4.11
N ARG A 124 1.55 22.33 4.38
CA ARG A 124 2.08 23.52 5.07
C ARG A 124 2.49 23.21 6.50
N ALA A 125 1.71 22.43 7.24
CA ALA A 125 2.06 21.98 8.59
C ALA A 125 3.37 21.18 8.58
N TRP A 126 3.51 20.23 7.64
CA TRP A 126 4.75 19.49 7.44
C TRP A 126 5.96 20.39 7.20
N CYS A 127 5.83 21.42 6.35
CA CYS A 127 6.92 22.35 6.06
C CYS A 127 7.29 23.25 7.25
N ARG A 128 6.37 23.49 8.19
CA ARG A 128 6.68 24.24 9.42
C ARG A 128 7.52 23.41 10.38
N GLU A 129 7.23 22.10 10.48
CA GLU A 129 8.00 21.15 11.29
C GLU A 129 9.35 20.80 10.65
N HIS A 130 9.38 20.73 9.32
CA HIS A 130 10.56 20.39 8.52
C HIS A 130 10.88 21.53 7.56
N PRO A 131 11.44 22.65 8.06
CA PRO A 131 11.71 23.81 7.23
C PRO A 131 12.62 23.40 6.05
N PRO A 132 12.19 23.64 4.81
CA PRO A 132 13.04 23.35 3.65
C PRO A 132 14.31 24.19 3.79
N LYS A 133 15.46 23.55 3.53
CA LYS A 133 16.76 24.20 3.62
C LYS A 133 16.72 25.48 2.78
N GLN A 134 16.78 26.64 3.44
CA GLN A 134 16.84 27.90 2.72
C GLN A 134 18.13 27.89 1.93
N THR A 135 18.03 27.73 0.61
CA THR A 135 19.08 28.20 -0.29
C THR A 135 19.00 29.72 -0.25
N GLY A 136 19.57 30.30 0.80
CA GLY A 136 19.54 31.74 1.04
C GLY A 136 20.09 32.51 -0.15
N GLY A 137 19.60 33.74 -0.33
CA GLY A 137 20.25 34.72 -1.19
C GLY A 137 21.73 34.84 -0.85
N GLY A 138 22.58 34.85 -1.87
CA GLY A 138 24.02 34.98 -1.75
C GLY A 138 24.77 34.20 -2.82
N GLY A 139 24.85 34.75 -4.04
CA GLY A 139 25.65 34.16 -5.11
C GLY A 139 25.33 34.69 -6.49
N ILE A 140 25.64 35.97 -6.72
CA ILE A 140 25.95 36.47 -8.07
C ILE A 140 27.12 35.62 -8.56
N GLY A 141 26.86 34.72 -9.50
CA GLY A 141 27.87 33.83 -10.08
C GLY A 141 27.54 33.61 -11.55
N GLY A 142 28.02 34.53 -12.39
CA GLY A 142 27.95 34.41 -13.84
C GLY A 142 28.61 33.11 -14.32
N GLY A 143 28.07 32.56 -15.41
CA GLY A 143 28.60 31.33 -16.00
C GLY A 143 27.78 30.92 -17.20
N GLY A 144 27.84 31.73 -18.26
CA GLY A 144 27.22 31.42 -19.54
C GLY A 144 27.68 30.06 -20.06
N ARG A 145 26.72 29.27 -20.56
CA ARG A 145 27.01 28.15 -21.47
C ARG A 145 26.19 28.32 -22.74
N ARG A 146 26.74 29.19 -23.59
CA ARG A 146 27.11 28.98 -25.00
C ARG A 146 26.17 28.11 -25.82
N ALA A 147 25.48 28.75 -26.76
CA ALA A 147 24.86 28.12 -27.91
C ALA A 147 25.91 27.41 -28.80
N GLN A 148 25.57 26.21 -29.26
CA GLN A 148 26.02 25.57 -30.50
C GLN A 148 24.73 25.03 -31.12
N ARG A 149 24.18 25.71 -32.14
CA ARG A 149 24.39 25.45 -33.58
C ARG A 149 23.98 24.05 -33.98
#